data_AF-A0AAU8J6Z6-F1
#
_entry.id   AF-A0AAU8J6Z6-F1
#
_cell.length_a   1.000
_cell.length_b   1.000
_cell.length_c   1.000
_cell.angle_alpha   90.00
_cell.angle_beta   90.00
_cell.angle_gamma   90.00
#
_symmetry.space_group_name_H-M   'P 1'
#
loop_
_entity.id
_entity.type
_entity.pdbx_description
1 polymer ?
#
loop_
_entity_poly.entity_id
_entity_poly.type
_entity_poly.pdbx_seq_one_letter_code
_entity_poly.pdbx_strand_id
1 'polypeptide(L)'
;MTVFLVIWSLVHLFLPTYLTMIKDFKNKRLAAFFREGNNKGIPKEFEKRIRVRLEALDSASCLDDLKIPGYNLHELKGDRKETWSIALSGNWRITFKFEQGKGEAFGQNTFLFVS
;
A
#
# COMPACT_ATOMS: atom_id res chain seq x y z
N MET A 1 11.78 -39.86 -8.30
CA MET A 1 10.47 -39.24 -8.55
C MET A 1 9.79 -38.72 -7.28
N THR A 2 10.11 -39.26 -6.09
CA THR A 2 9.46 -38.89 -4.81
C THR A 2 10.08 -37.65 -4.12
N VAL A 3 11.38 -37.37 -4.32
CA VAL A 3 12.06 -36.22 -3.68
C VAL A 3 11.60 -34.89 -4.28
N PHE A 4 11.33 -34.85 -5.58
CA PHE A 4 10.78 -33.66 -6.25
C PHE A 4 9.38 -33.31 -5.74
N LEU A 5 8.55 -34.33 -5.46
CA LEU A 5 7.19 -34.14 -4.95
C LEU A 5 7.18 -33.66 -3.48
N VAL A 6 8.12 -34.11 -2.65
CA VAL A 6 8.25 -33.65 -1.26
C VAL A 6 8.77 -32.21 -1.19
N ILE A 7 9.76 -31.85 -2.03
CA ILE A 7 10.25 -30.47 -2.13
C ILE A 7 9.18 -29.55 -2.73
N TRP A 8 8.44 -30.00 -3.75
CA TRP A 8 7.33 -29.24 -4.34
C TRP A 8 6.18 -29.02 -3.35
N SER A 9 5.89 -30.02 -2.50
CA SER A 9 4.86 -29.94 -1.45
C SER A 9 5.26 -29.04 -0.28
N LEU A 10 6.54 -28.97 0.09
CA LEU A 10 7.04 -28.09 1.16
C LEU A 10 7.26 -26.65 0.69
N VAL A 11 7.56 -26.42 -0.59
CA VAL A 11 7.64 -25.06 -1.18
C VAL A 11 6.25 -24.40 -1.25
N HIS A 12 5.18 -25.16 -1.48
CA HIS A 12 3.81 -24.64 -1.48
C HIS A 12 3.22 -24.40 -0.07
N LEU A 13 3.74 -25.05 0.97
CA LEU A 13 3.33 -24.82 2.37
C LEU A 13 4.04 -23.62 3.01
N PHE A 14 5.03 -23.03 2.32
CA PHE A 14 5.77 -21.85 2.76
C PHE A 14 5.59 -20.64 1.83
N LEU A 15 4.53 -20.63 1.03
CA LEU A 15 3.97 -19.39 0.54
C LEU A 15 2.76 -19.11 1.42
N PRO A 16 2.89 -18.33 2.51
CA PRO A 16 1.69 -17.75 3.10
C PRO A 16 0.98 -17.07 1.93
N THR A 17 -0.32 -17.26 1.85
CA THR A 17 -1.21 -16.48 1.01
C THR A 17 -0.89 -15.00 1.21
N TYR A 18 0.04 -14.48 0.42
CA TYR A 18 0.34 -13.06 0.28
C TYR A 18 -0.84 -12.49 -0.48
N LEU A 19 -1.93 -12.24 0.23
CA LEU A 19 -3.02 -11.43 -0.26
C LEU A 19 -2.47 -10.00 -0.30
N THR A 20 -1.94 -9.64 -1.47
CA THR A 20 -1.67 -8.27 -1.88
C THR A 20 -2.86 -7.41 -1.52
N MET A 21 -2.61 -6.33 -0.78
CA MET A 21 -3.65 -5.60 -0.08
C MET A 21 -3.76 -4.14 -0.52
N ILE A 22 -2.99 -3.73 -1.54
CA ILE A 22 -3.37 -2.61 -2.41
C ILE A 22 -4.01 -3.17 -3.68
N LYS A 23 -5.33 -2.98 -3.79
CA LYS A 23 -6.11 -3.47 -4.93
C LYS A 23 -5.89 -2.65 -6.19
N ASP A 24 -5.96 -1.33 -6.07
CA ASP A 24 -5.89 -0.47 -7.24
C ASP A 24 -5.24 0.90 -6.99
N PHE A 25 -4.56 1.37 -8.03
CA PHE A 25 -3.90 2.67 -8.04
C PHE A 25 -4.57 3.55 -9.09
N LYS A 26 -5.16 4.66 -8.63
CA LYS A 26 -5.63 5.69 -9.57
C LYS A 26 -4.48 6.34 -10.34
N ASN A 27 -3.29 6.45 -9.71
CA ASN A 27 -2.10 6.97 -10.37
C ASN A 27 -1.26 5.83 -10.98
N LYS A 28 -1.27 5.73 -12.32
CA LYS A 28 -0.52 4.71 -13.07
C LYS A 28 0.99 4.73 -12.79
N ARG A 29 1.59 5.90 -12.53
CA ARG A 29 3.03 6.01 -12.22
C ARG A 29 3.34 5.45 -10.84
N LEU A 30 2.47 5.72 -9.86
CA LEU A 30 2.61 5.17 -8.51
C LEU A 30 2.42 3.64 -8.51
N ALA A 31 1.50 3.14 -9.36
CA ALA A 31 1.31 1.72 -9.59
C ALA A 31 2.58 1.06 -10.15
N ALA A 32 3.17 1.62 -11.22
CA ALA A 32 4.40 1.13 -11.83
C ALA A 32 5.59 1.22 -10.85
N PHE A 33 5.67 2.29 -10.06
CA PHE A 33 6.68 2.42 -9.02
C PHE A 33 6.62 1.30 -7.98
N PHE A 34 5.41 0.97 -7.53
CA PHE A 34 5.19 -0.06 -6.50
C PHE A 34 5.37 -1.47 -7.05
N ARG A 35 4.72 -1.78 -8.18
CA ARG A 35 4.67 -3.14 -8.76
C ARG A 35 5.89 -3.51 -9.58
N GLU A 36 6.43 -2.57 -10.36
CA GLU A 36 7.49 -2.83 -11.34
C GLU A 36 8.84 -2.24 -10.93
N GLY A 37 8.89 -1.46 -9.84
CA GLY A 37 10.10 -0.72 -9.46
C GLY A 37 10.43 0.44 -10.39
N ASN A 38 9.46 0.92 -11.18
CA ASN A 38 9.68 1.99 -12.13
C ASN A 38 9.65 3.38 -11.45
N ASN A 39 10.82 3.99 -11.30
CA ASN A 39 10.97 5.27 -10.60
C ASN A 39 10.61 6.50 -11.46
N LYS A 40 10.15 6.31 -12.70
CA LYS A 40 9.88 7.42 -13.62
C LYS A 40 8.71 8.28 -13.14
N GLY A 41 9.01 9.54 -12.81
CA GLY A 41 8.00 10.52 -12.38
C GLY A 41 7.69 10.49 -10.88
N ILE A 42 8.49 9.75 -10.09
CA ILE A 42 8.53 9.85 -8.63
C ILE A 42 9.72 10.75 -8.24
N PRO A 43 9.54 11.75 -7.36
CA PRO A 43 10.66 12.52 -6.83
C PRO A 43 11.64 11.61 -6.08
N LYS A 44 12.91 11.58 -6.50
CA LYS A 44 13.96 10.73 -5.91
C LYS A 44 14.08 10.91 -4.40
N GLU A 45 13.91 12.14 -3.92
CA GLU A 45 13.96 12.48 -2.49
C GLU A 45 12.92 11.74 -1.64
N PHE A 46 11.78 11.35 -2.24
CA PHE A 46 10.69 10.69 -1.52
C PHE A 46 10.55 9.21 -1.86
N GLU A 47 11.33 8.69 -2.80
CA GLU A 47 11.22 7.32 -3.29
C GLU A 47 11.15 6.28 -2.16
N LYS A 48 12.14 6.30 -1.27
CA LYS A 48 12.21 5.39 -0.11
C LYS A 48 11.01 5.59 0.84
N ARG A 49 10.61 6.83 1.08
CA ARG A 49 9.50 7.16 2.00
C ARG A 49 8.15 6.74 1.44
N ILE A 50 7.96 6.85 0.13
CA ILE A 50 6.76 6.39 -0.59
C ILE A 50 6.71 4.87 -0.52
N ARG A 51 7.81 4.18 -0.84
CA ARG A 51 7.90 2.73 -0.80
C ARG A 51 7.48 2.15 0.56
N VAL A 52 8.11 2.63 1.64
CA VAL A 52 7.79 2.19 3.01
C VAL A 52 6.31 2.41 3.37
N ARG A 53 5.71 3.51 2.92
CA ARG A 53 4.28 3.79 3.18
C ARG A 53 3.36 2.90 2.38
N LEU A 54 3.69 2.62 1.12
CA LEU A 54 2.92 1.70 0.29
C LEU A 54 3.03 0.27 0.82
N GLU A 55 4.21 -0.15 1.29
CA GLU A 55 4.39 -1.45 1.96
C GLU A 55 3.57 -1.53 3.25
N ALA A 56 3.57 -0.47 4.07
CA ALA A 56 2.73 -0.43 5.26
C ALA A 56 1.23 -0.55 4.90
N LEU A 57 0.76 0.18 3.88
CA LEU A 57 -0.62 0.08 3.38
C LEU A 57 -0.96 -1.30 2.84
N ASP A 58 -0.03 -1.93 2.12
CA ASP A 58 -0.18 -3.28 1.58
C ASP A 58 -0.17 -4.35 2.68
N SER A 59 0.36 -4.05 3.87
CA SER A 59 0.36 -4.97 5.01
C SER A 59 -0.76 -4.73 6.05
N ALA A 60 -1.45 -3.59 5.97
CA ALA A 60 -2.31 -3.10 7.06
C ALA A 60 -3.70 -3.76 7.06
N SER A 61 -3.95 -4.67 8.00
CA SER A 61 -5.23 -5.38 8.14
C SER A 61 -6.38 -4.49 8.62
N CYS A 62 -6.04 -3.42 9.36
CA CYS A 62 -6.97 -2.43 9.86
C CYS A 62 -6.35 -1.02 9.84
N LEU A 63 -7.18 0.01 10.00
CA LEU A 63 -6.68 1.40 10.05
C LEU A 63 -5.77 1.68 11.25
N ASP A 64 -5.91 0.92 12.33
CA ASP A 64 -5.07 1.07 13.52
C ASP A 64 -3.61 0.68 13.24
N ASP A 65 -3.36 -0.26 12.33
CA ASP A 65 -2.00 -0.64 11.88
C ASP A 65 -1.25 0.55 11.22
N LEU A 66 -2.00 1.54 10.73
CA LEU A 66 -1.47 2.73 10.06
C LEU A 66 -1.33 3.93 11.01
N LYS A 67 -1.64 3.80 12.30
CA LYS A 67 -1.43 4.84 13.33
C LYS A 67 0.04 4.93 13.75
N ILE A 68 0.93 4.98 12.76
CA ILE A 68 2.38 5.09 12.95
C ILE A 68 2.74 6.55 13.20
N PRO A 69 3.60 6.87 14.19
CA PRO A 69 4.09 8.22 14.40
C PRO A 69 4.68 8.84 13.12
N GLY A 70 4.23 10.05 12.77
CA GLY A 70 4.64 10.74 11.55
C GLY A 70 3.83 10.40 10.30
N TYR A 71 2.96 9.38 10.34
CA TYR A 71 1.98 9.17 9.26
C TYR A 71 0.81 10.14 9.38
N ASN A 72 0.52 10.67 10.58
CA ASN A 72 -0.56 11.63 10.81
C ASN A 72 -1.87 11.18 10.13
N LEU A 73 -2.23 9.91 10.34
CA LEU A 73 -3.42 9.31 9.72
C LEU A 73 -4.67 10.10 10.12
N HIS A 74 -5.43 10.55 9.13
CA HIS A 74 -6.73 11.18 9.35
C HIS A 74 -7.66 10.95 8.15
N GLU A 75 -8.94 10.91 8.44
CA GLU A 75 -9.98 10.93 7.41
C GLU A 75 -10.13 12.35 6.84
N LEU A 76 -10.32 12.44 5.52
CA LEU A 76 -10.63 13.67 4.85
C LEU A 76 -12.10 14.05 5.04
N LYS A 77 -12.39 15.35 5.00
CA LYS A 77 -13.73 15.92 5.25
C LYS A 77 -14.39 16.36 3.95
N GLY A 78 -15.70 16.66 4.03
CA GLY A 78 -16.49 17.17 2.91
C GLY A 78 -16.75 16.11 1.84
N ASP A 79 -16.56 16.47 0.57
CA ASP A 79 -16.80 15.58 -0.60
C ASP A 79 -15.82 14.41 -0.68
N ARG A 80 -14.80 14.39 0.19
CA ARG A 80 -13.77 13.34 0.27
C ARG A 80 -13.92 12.44 1.50
N LYS A 81 -15.10 12.41 2.14
CA LYS A 81 -15.42 11.43 3.18
C LYS A 81 -15.10 10.00 2.70
N GLU A 82 -14.79 9.11 3.65
CA GLU A 82 -14.33 7.73 3.42
C GLU A 82 -12.95 7.63 2.74
N THR A 83 -12.26 8.76 2.57
CA THR A 83 -10.88 8.79 2.10
C THR A 83 -9.96 9.16 3.25
N TRP A 84 -8.92 8.38 3.43
CA TRP A 84 -7.89 8.53 4.43
C TRP A 84 -6.65 9.19 3.83
N SER A 85 -5.84 9.80 4.68
CA SER A 85 -4.61 10.50 4.30
C SER A 85 -3.50 10.18 5.27
N ILE A 86 -2.31 9.85 4.75
CA ILE A 86 -1.07 9.77 5.51
C ILE A 86 -0.03 10.77 4.96
N ALA A 87 0.71 11.38 5.87
CA ALA A 87 1.77 12.34 5.60
C ALA A 87 3.02 11.66 5.03
N LEU A 88 3.53 12.21 3.92
CA LEU A 88 4.82 11.81 3.33
C LEU A 88 5.95 12.75 3.76
N SER A 89 5.83 14.03 3.44
CA SER A 89 6.75 15.11 3.82
C SER A 89 6.12 16.47 3.45
N GLY A 90 6.19 17.48 4.31
CA GLY A 90 5.57 18.79 4.02
C GLY A 90 4.11 18.66 3.59
N ASN A 91 3.79 19.19 2.41
CA ASN A 91 2.45 19.13 1.80
C ASN A 91 2.15 17.79 1.10
N TRP A 92 3.13 16.91 0.94
CA TRP A 92 2.93 15.64 0.25
C TRP A 92 2.12 14.68 1.12
N ARG A 93 1.06 14.13 0.53
CA ARG A 93 0.14 13.18 1.16
C ARG A 93 -0.07 11.98 0.25
N ILE A 94 -0.17 10.80 0.88
CA ILE A 94 -0.74 9.61 0.26
C ILE A 94 -2.17 9.50 0.75
N THR A 95 -3.15 9.58 -0.15
CA THR A 95 -4.56 9.38 0.22
C THR A 95 -5.08 8.09 -0.35
N PHE A 96 -5.92 7.37 0.38
CA PHE A 96 -6.44 6.04 0.02
C PHE A 96 -7.83 5.85 0.62
N LYS A 97 -8.67 5.02 0.01
CA LYS A 97 -9.88 4.52 0.70
C LYS A 97 -9.51 3.27 1.50
N PHE A 98 -10.29 2.95 2.53
CA PHE A 98 -10.11 1.74 3.33
C PHE A 98 -11.48 1.12 3.63
N GLU A 99 -11.72 -0.11 3.15
CA GLU A 99 -12.96 -0.85 3.39
C GLU A 99 -12.68 -2.02 4.35
N GLN A 100 -13.31 -2.02 5.52
CA GLN A 100 -13.23 -3.12 6.48
C GLN A 100 -14.24 -4.21 6.08
N GLY A 101 -13.76 -5.37 5.62
CA GLY A 101 -14.67 -6.48 5.32
C GLY A 101 -14.08 -7.88 5.13
N LYS A 102 -12.78 -8.05 4.87
CA LYS A 102 -12.22 -9.38 4.51
C LYS A 102 -10.80 -9.70 4.95
N GLY A 103 -10.19 -8.95 5.88
CA GLY A 103 -8.74 -9.08 6.13
C GLY A 103 -7.93 -8.68 4.89
N GLU A 104 -8.51 -7.80 4.09
CA GLU A 104 -7.96 -7.24 2.87
C GLU A 104 -8.10 -5.72 2.99
N ALA A 105 -7.01 -4.98 3.09
CA ALA A 105 -7.03 -3.56 2.80
C ALA A 105 -7.52 -3.42 1.36
N PHE A 106 -8.46 -2.51 1.16
CA PHE A 106 -8.83 -2.06 -0.16
C PHE A 106 -8.12 -0.73 -0.34
N GLY A 107 -6.84 -0.74 -0.70
CA GLY A 107 -6.22 0.43 -1.30
C GLY A 107 -6.89 0.69 -2.65
N GLN A 108 -8.11 1.23 -2.67
CA GLN A 108 -8.74 1.74 -3.87
C GLN A 108 -8.47 3.23 -3.90
N ASN A 109 -7.60 3.63 -4.82
CA ASN A 109 -7.21 5.02 -5.09
C ASN A 109 -6.13 5.59 -4.19
N THR A 110 -4.93 5.03 -4.24
CA THR A 110 -3.73 5.71 -3.74
C THR A 110 -3.41 6.93 -4.60
N PHE A 111 -3.51 8.14 -4.04
CA PHE A 111 -3.12 9.39 -4.68
C PHE A 111 -1.92 10.01 -3.99
N LEU A 112 -1.01 10.55 -4.78
CA LEU A 112 0.03 11.45 -4.31
C LEU A 112 -0.40 12.86 -4.72
N PHE A 113 -0.89 13.67 -3.77
CA PHE A 113 -1.24 15.08 -4.03
C PHE A 113 -0.10 15.99 -3.56
N VAL A 114 0.26 16.95 -4.42
CA VAL A 114 0.85 18.23 -4.01
C VAL A 114 -0.35 19.17 -3.90
N SER A 115 -0.65 19.68 -2.71
CA SER A 115 -1.55 20.84 -2.58
C SER A 115 -0.82 22.09 -3.07
#